data_AF-A0A170ZMV8-F1
#
_entry.id   AF-A0A170ZMV8-F1
#
_cell.length_a   1.000
_cell.length_b   1.000
_cell.length_c   1.000
_cell.angle_alpha   90.00
_cell.angle_beta   90.00
_cell.angle_gamma   90.00
#
_symmetry.space_group_name_H-M   'P 1'
#
loop_
_entity.id
_entity.type
_entity.pdbx_description
1 polymer ?
#
loop_
_entity_poly.entity_id
_entity_poly.type
_entity_poly.pdbx_seq_one_letter_code
_entity_poly.pdbx_strand_id
1 'polypeptide(L)'
;YMDFIDGSNLKKDSHRVVSSNHSAREPSSFNAAIQKIITSFLCACVFTFILFPIERVKNEEFMERSITYQMLYLIAATSVMRFKYYHAWILADAICNLSGLGFNGYTESGSPKWDLVSNVDILGFEFSTNLRNAINSWNKGTNAWLRMVAYERVKRNGVIYTYALS
;
A
#
# COMPACT_ATOMS: atom_id res chain seq x y z
N TYR A 1 -13.76 10.61 -13.74
CA TYR A 1 -14.09 9.73 -14.89
C TYR A 1 -13.60 10.23 -16.25
N MET A 2 -14.13 11.31 -16.85
CA MET A 2 -13.70 11.73 -18.20
C MET A 2 -12.20 12.01 -18.26
N ASP A 3 -11.63 12.62 -17.22
CA ASP A 3 -10.19 12.84 -17.09
C ASP A 3 -9.32 11.57 -17.13
N PHE A 4 -9.89 10.40 -16.80
CA PHE A 4 -9.19 9.11 -16.91
C PHE A 4 -9.25 8.57 -18.34
N ILE A 5 -10.42 8.66 -19.00
CA ILE A 5 -10.59 8.25 -20.40
C ILE A 5 -9.72 9.11 -21.33
N ASP A 6 -9.65 10.41 -21.05
CA ASP A 6 -8.84 11.36 -21.82
C ASP A 6 -7.35 11.33 -21.45
N GLY A 7 -6.98 10.58 -20.41
CA GLY A 7 -5.61 10.53 -19.88
C GLY A 7 -5.10 11.86 -19.32
N SER A 8 -5.97 12.86 -19.11
CA SER A 8 -5.61 14.18 -18.58
C SER A 8 -5.11 14.11 -17.13
N ASN A 9 -5.53 13.10 -16.37
CA ASN A 9 -5.00 12.82 -15.03
C ASN A 9 -3.48 12.55 -15.03
N LEU A 10 -2.94 11.85 -16.03
CA LEU A 10 -1.50 11.59 -16.15
C LEU A 10 -0.74 12.86 -16.55
N LYS A 11 -1.35 13.71 -17.40
CA LYS A 11 -0.76 14.98 -17.84
C LYS A 11 -0.69 16.02 -16.73
N LYS A 12 -1.62 15.99 -15.76
CA LYS A 12 -1.65 16.94 -14.64
C LYS A 12 -0.42 16.84 -13.75
N ASP A 13 0.09 15.63 -13.55
CA ASP A 13 1.34 15.41 -12.83
C ASP A 13 2.57 15.75 -13.69
N SER A 14 2.53 15.51 -15.01
CA SER A 14 3.60 15.95 -15.92
C SER A 14 3.77 17.48 -15.97
N HIS A 15 2.69 18.26 -15.93
CA HIS A 15 2.78 19.73 -15.91
C HIS A 15 3.28 20.31 -14.58
N ARG A 16 3.06 19.63 -13.44
CA ARG A 16 3.70 19.98 -12.16
C ARG A 16 5.21 19.76 -12.19
N VAL A 17 5.67 18.72 -12.89
CA VAL A 17 7.10 18.42 -13.07
C VAL A 17 7.80 19.46 -13.95
N VAL A 18 7.14 19.96 -14.99
CA VAL A 18 7.73 20.93 -15.94
C VAL A 18 7.70 22.38 -15.41
N SER A 19 6.78 22.72 -14.50
CA SER A 19 6.61 24.11 -14.04
C SER A 19 7.61 24.57 -12.97
N SER A 20 8.48 23.70 -12.43
CA SER A 20 9.53 24.14 -11.51
C SER A 20 10.80 24.49 -12.31
N ASN A 21 10.99 25.79 -12.58
CA ASN A 21 12.19 26.39 -13.16
C ASN A 21 13.40 26.33 -12.22
N HIS A 22 13.78 25.13 -11.79
CA HIS A 22 15.04 24.91 -11.10
C HIS A 22 15.82 23.83 -11.84
N SER A 23 17.09 24.12 -12.07
CA SER A 23 18.16 23.22 -12.45
C SER A 23 18.35 22.13 -11.37
N ALA A 24 17.30 21.37 -11.10
CA ALA A 24 17.25 20.36 -10.05
C ALA A 24 17.91 19.10 -10.61
N ARG A 25 19.05 18.76 -10.02
CA ARG A 25 19.69 17.44 -10.14
C ARG A 25 18.61 16.35 -10.21
N GLU A 26 18.69 15.48 -11.21
CA GLU A 26 17.85 14.29 -11.28
C GLU A 26 17.89 13.60 -9.92
N PRO A 27 16.74 13.49 -9.24
CA PRO A 27 16.72 12.90 -7.93
C PRO A 27 17.11 11.43 -8.08
N SER A 28 18.04 10.97 -7.26
CA SER A 28 18.54 9.60 -7.37
C SER A 28 17.45 8.61 -6.96
N SER A 29 16.82 7.96 -7.93
CA SER A 29 15.83 6.89 -7.73
C SER A 29 16.38 5.74 -6.89
N PHE A 30 17.68 5.47 -7.02
CA PHE A 30 18.41 4.42 -6.31
C PHE A 30 18.31 4.54 -4.79
N ASN A 31 18.48 5.73 -4.21
CA ASN A 31 18.44 5.88 -2.76
C ASN A 31 17.05 5.53 -2.18
N ALA A 32 15.99 5.99 -2.85
CA ALA A 32 14.61 5.68 -2.47
C ALA A 32 14.29 4.20 -2.69
N ALA A 33 14.76 3.60 -3.80
CA ALA A 33 14.58 2.18 -4.07
C ALA A 33 15.32 1.30 -3.05
N ILE A 34 16.57 1.63 -2.70
CA ILE A 34 17.36 0.88 -1.69
C ILE A 34 16.66 0.93 -0.33
N GLN A 35 16.17 2.09 0.10
CA GLN A 35 15.41 2.19 1.34
C GLN A 35 14.19 1.25 1.33
N LYS A 36 13.42 1.25 0.23
CA LYS A 36 12.28 0.32 0.07
C LYS A 36 12.72 -1.14 0.07
N ILE A 37 13.81 -1.50 -0.59
CA ILE A 37 14.36 -2.87 -0.59
C ILE A 37 14.74 -3.30 0.83
N ILE A 38 15.41 -2.43 1.60
CA ILE A 38 15.76 -2.71 2.99
C ILE A 38 14.48 -2.92 3.83
N THR A 39 13.48 -2.05 3.71
CA THR A 39 12.21 -2.21 4.41
C THR A 39 11.49 -3.50 4.02
N SER A 40 11.49 -3.85 2.73
CA SER A 40 10.92 -5.09 2.22
C SER A 40 11.66 -6.32 2.77
N PHE A 41 12.98 -6.28 2.84
CA PHE A 41 13.79 -7.34 3.42
C PHE A 41 13.54 -7.51 4.92
N LEU A 42 13.44 -6.41 5.68
CA LEU A 42 13.06 -6.45 7.09
C LEU A 42 11.68 -7.10 7.28
N CYS A 43 10.70 -6.77 6.42
CA CYS A 43 9.38 -7.42 6.46
C CYS A 43 9.47 -8.93 6.16
N ALA A 44 10.31 -9.34 5.21
CA ALA A 44 10.55 -10.76 4.93
C ALA A 44 11.19 -11.48 6.13
N CYS A 45 12.16 -10.87 6.79
CA CYS A 45 12.75 -11.42 8.01
C CYS A 45 11.71 -11.57 9.11
N VAL A 46 10.88 -10.55 9.35
CA VAL A 46 9.78 -10.63 10.31
C VAL A 46 8.84 -11.79 9.98
N PHE A 47 8.40 -11.91 8.72
CA PHE A 47 7.53 -13.00 8.29
C PHE A 47 8.18 -14.39 8.41
N THR A 48 9.48 -14.51 8.15
CA THR A 48 10.18 -15.81 8.11
C THR A 48 10.60 -16.28 9.50
N PHE A 49 11.11 -15.36 10.33
CA PHE A 49 11.64 -15.69 11.65
C PHE A 49 10.59 -15.65 12.77
N ILE A 50 9.55 -14.82 12.63
CA ILE A 50 8.45 -14.80 13.60
C ILE A 50 7.48 -15.92 13.24
N LEU A 51 7.72 -17.10 13.81
CA LEU A 51 6.94 -18.30 13.56
C LEU A 51 5.61 -18.24 14.33
N PHE A 52 4.57 -17.67 13.73
CA PHE A 52 3.18 -17.89 14.13
C PHE A 52 2.49 -18.78 13.09
N PRO A 53 2.62 -20.12 13.19
CA PRO A 53 2.01 -21.02 12.23
C PRO A 53 0.49 -20.90 12.34
N ILE A 54 -0.11 -20.26 11.34
CA ILE A 54 -1.57 -20.10 11.29
C ILE A 54 -2.29 -21.45 11.23
N GLU A 55 -1.57 -22.51 10.85
CA GLU A 55 -2.00 -23.90 10.88
C GLU A 55 -2.42 -24.35 12.29
N ARG A 56 -1.82 -23.79 13.35
CA ARG A 56 -2.17 -24.11 14.73
C ARG A 56 -3.62 -23.74 15.08
N VAL A 57 -4.22 -22.81 14.35
CA VAL A 57 -5.64 -22.44 14.50
C VAL A 57 -6.57 -23.61 14.16
N LYS A 58 -6.12 -24.56 13.32
CA LYS A 58 -6.92 -25.72 12.89
C LYS A 58 -6.85 -26.89 13.86
N ASN A 59 -5.95 -26.86 14.84
CA ASN A 59 -5.77 -27.97 15.77
C ASN A 59 -6.92 -28.01 16.78
N GLU A 60 -7.43 -29.21 17.07
CA GLU A 60 -8.49 -29.41 18.07
C GLU A 60 -8.08 -28.90 19.45
N GLU A 61 -6.80 -29.05 19.83
CA GLU A 61 -6.25 -28.51 21.08
C GLU A 61 -6.36 -26.98 21.18
N PHE A 62 -6.33 -26.26 20.05
CA PHE A 62 -6.52 -24.81 20.03
C PHE A 62 -7.99 -24.43 20.22
N MET A 63 -8.90 -25.22 19.64
CA MET A 63 -10.35 -25.05 19.77
C MET A 63 -10.84 -25.26 21.21
N GLU A 64 -10.12 -26.05 22.01
CA GLU A 64 -10.39 -26.28 23.43
C GLU A 64 -9.87 -25.17 24.36
N ARG A 65 -9.03 -24.24 23.87
CA ARG A 65 -8.55 -23.11 24.68
C ARG A 65 -9.63 -22.04 24.87
N SER A 66 -9.41 -21.13 25.82
CA SER A 66 -10.32 -20.02 26.06
C SER A 66 -10.47 -19.12 24.83
N ILE A 67 -11.68 -18.59 24.62
CA ILE A 67 -11.98 -17.68 23.51
C ILE A 67 -11.02 -16.48 23.50
N THR A 68 -10.64 -15.96 24.67
CA THR A 68 -9.66 -14.86 24.79
C THR A 68 -8.29 -15.25 24.24
N TYR A 69 -7.81 -16.46 24.56
CA TYR A 69 -6.54 -16.96 24.01
C TYR A 69 -6.63 -17.12 22.49
N GLN A 70 -7.74 -17.65 21.99
CA GLN A 70 -7.97 -17.81 20.56
C GLN A 70 -7.96 -16.46 19.83
N MET A 71 -8.67 -15.47 20.37
CA MET A 71 -8.71 -14.11 19.80
C MET A 71 -7.33 -13.45 19.79
N LEU A 72 -6.59 -13.49 20.89
CA LEU A 72 -5.25 -12.92 20.96
C LEU A 72 -4.27 -13.61 20.00
N TYR A 73 -4.34 -14.93 19.92
CA TYR A 73 -3.51 -15.71 18.99
C TYR A 73 -3.86 -15.39 17.53
N LEU A 74 -5.15 -15.27 17.18
CA LEU A 74 -5.59 -14.89 15.84
C LEU A 74 -5.12 -13.48 15.47
N ILE A 75 -5.23 -12.52 16.38
CA ILE A 75 -4.73 -11.16 16.16
C ILE A 75 -3.22 -11.18 15.90
N ALA A 76 -2.45 -11.90 16.71
CA ALA A 76 -1.01 -12.03 16.53
C ALA A 76 -0.64 -12.73 15.21
N ALA A 77 -1.25 -13.88 14.92
CA ALA A 77 -0.98 -14.68 13.72
C ALA A 77 -1.38 -13.93 12.43
N THR A 78 -2.53 -13.27 12.41
CA THR A 78 -2.94 -12.45 11.27
C THR A 78 -2.01 -11.25 11.09
N SER A 79 -1.56 -10.61 12.18
CA SER A 79 -0.59 -9.51 12.12
C SER A 79 0.73 -9.94 11.48
N VAL A 80 1.27 -11.10 11.86
CA VAL A 80 2.51 -11.64 11.28
C VAL A 80 2.32 -12.00 9.81
N MET A 81 1.19 -12.63 9.45
CA MET A 81 0.89 -12.96 8.05
C MET A 81 0.78 -11.74 7.14
N ARG A 82 0.44 -10.56 7.68
CA ARG A 82 0.39 -9.31 6.89
C ARG A 82 1.76 -8.89 6.37
N PHE A 83 2.85 -9.17 7.08
CA PHE A 83 4.20 -8.79 6.66
C PHE A 83 4.61 -9.42 5.32
N LYS A 84 4.03 -10.57 4.96
CA LYS A 84 4.19 -11.15 3.61
C LYS A 84 3.68 -10.20 2.51
N TYR A 85 2.53 -9.56 2.73
CA TYR A 85 1.97 -8.60 1.77
C TYR A 85 2.76 -7.29 1.76
N TYR A 86 3.21 -6.81 2.92
CA TYR A 86 4.12 -5.66 2.99
C TYR A 86 5.41 -5.90 2.20
N HIS A 87 6.03 -7.07 2.36
CA HIS A 87 7.21 -7.46 1.60
C HIS A 87 6.95 -7.39 0.09
N ALA A 88 5.90 -8.08 -0.39
CA ALA A 88 5.58 -8.16 -1.81
C ALA A 88 5.26 -6.78 -2.42
N TRP A 89 4.45 -5.96 -1.74
CA TRP A 89 4.07 -4.65 -2.24
C TRP A 89 5.23 -3.66 -2.23
N ILE A 90 6.05 -3.62 -1.18
CA ILE A 90 7.20 -2.71 -1.12
C ILE A 90 8.28 -3.12 -2.11
N LEU A 91 8.45 -4.43 -2.35
CA LEU A 91 9.37 -4.91 -3.38
C LEU A 91 8.92 -4.47 -4.77
N ALA A 92 7.62 -4.62 -5.08
CA ALA A 92 7.06 -4.15 -6.35
C ALA A 92 7.24 -2.62 -6.49
N ASP A 93 6.95 -1.85 -5.44
CA ASP A 93 7.18 -0.41 -5.42
C ASP A 93 8.66 -0.05 -5.67
N ALA A 94 9.61 -0.82 -5.10
CA ALA A 94 11.04 -0.60 -5.32
C ALA A 94 11.44 -0.86 -6.78
N ILE A 95 10.91 -1.93 -7.40
CA ILE A 95 11.14 -2.23 -8.82
C ILE A 95 10.57 -1.11 -9.70
N CYS A 96 9.34 -0.66 -9.44
CA CYS A 96 8.73 0.45 -10.17
C CYS A 96 9.54 1.75 -10.03
N ASN A 97 10.09 2.04 -8.83
CA ASN A 97 10.97 3.17 -8.61
C ASN A 97 12.28 3.07 -9.42
N LEU A 98 12.88 1.88 -9.49
CA LEU A 98 14.09 1.63 -10.30
C LEU A 98 13.82 1.77 -11.80
N SER A 99 12.62 1.40 -12.26
CA SER A 99 12.17 1.58 -13.65
C SER A 99 11.77 3.04 -13.98
N GLY A 100 11.85 3.96 -13.02
CA GLY A 100 11.47 5.37 -13.22
C GLY A 100 9.97 5.66 -13.15
N LEU A 101 9.13 4.67 -12.84
CA LEU A 101 7.68 4.79 -12.74
C LEU A 101 7.19 5.29 -11.37
N GLY A 102 8.10 5.53 -10.44
CA GLY A 102 7.79 5.83 -9.04
C GLY A 102 7.76 7.31 -8.67
N PHE A 103 8.17 8.20 -9.58
CA PHE A 103 8.39 9.62 -9.26
C PHE A 103 7.08 10.41 -9.28
N ASN A 104 6.76 11.06 -8.15
CA ASN A 104 5.53 11.83 -7.93
C ASN A 104 5.79 13.35 -7.79
N GLY A 105 6.92 13.83 -8.33
CA GLY A 105 7.33 15.24 -8.22
C GLY A 105 8.10 15.58 -6.94
N TYR A 106 8.07 16.87 -6.58
CA TYR A 106 8.74 17.41 -5.39
C TYR A 106 7.71 17.90 -4.37
N THR A 107 8.01 17.71 -3.09
CA THR A 107 7.27 18.33 -1.98
C THR A 107 7.50 19.84 -1.95
N GLU A 108 6.67 20.61 -1.25
CA GLU A 108 6.86 22.04 -1.00
C GLU A 108 8.24 22.39 -0.42
N SER A 109 8.88 21.43 0.27
CA SER A 109 10.25 21.51 0.79
C SER A 109 11.36 21.22 -0.23
N GLY A 110 11.03 20.95 -1.49
CA GLY A 110 11.98 20.58 -2.56
C GLY A 110 12.52 19.15 -2.47
N SER A 111 11.99 18.30 -1.60
CA SER A 111 12.41 16.89 -1.49
C SER A 111 11.72 16.03 -2.56
N PRO A 112 12.45 15.12 -3.24
CA PRO A 112 11.87 14.28 -4.28
C PRO A 112 10.96 13.20 -3.68
N LYS A 113 9.76 13.06 -4.22
CA LYS A 113 8.74 12.15 -3.74
C LYS A 113 8.64 10.91 -4.63
N TRP A 114 8.87 9.73 -4.04
CA TRP A 114 8.92 8.45 -4.75
C TRP A 114 7.78 7.51 -4.35
N ASP A 115 6.56 8.04 -4.31
CA ASP A 115 5.36 7.36 -3.85
C ASP A 115 4.24 7.28 -4.91
N LEU A 116 4.55 7.50 -6.20
CA LEU A 116 3.54 7.49 -7.27
C LEU A 116 2.87 6.11 -7.37
N VAL A 117 3.69 5.07 -7.41
CA VAL A 117 3.26 3.67 -7.35
C VAL A 117 3.61 3.18 -5.95
N SER A 118 2.73 3.48 -4.98
CA SER A 118 2.84 2.90 -3.65
C SER A 118 1.54 2.28 -3.18
N ASN A 119 1.58 0.97 -2.96
CA ASN A 119 0.38 0.20 -2.62
C ASN A 119 0.07 0.16 -1.13
N VAL A 120 1.05 0.38 -0.25
CA VAL A 120 0.84 0.24 1.19
C VAL A 120 1.60 1.28 2.00
N ASP A 121 0.96 1.78 3.06
CA ASP A 121 1.60 2.56 4.10
C ASP A 121 1.55 1.77 5.42
N ILE A 122 2.68 1.19 5.81
CA ILE A 122 2.75 0.31 6.99
C ILE A 122 2.41 1.10 8.26
N LEU A 123 3.02 2.28 8.44
CA LEU A 123 2.81 3.07 9.65
C LEU A 123 1.40 3.64 9.69
N GLY A 124 0.92 4.15 8.55
CA GLY A 124 -0.45 4.65 8.41
C GLY A 124 -1.51 3.57 8.59
N PHE A 125 -1.19 2.29 8.35
CA PHE A 125 -2.10 1.18 8.58
C PHE A 125 -2.07 0.69 10.04
N GLU A 126 -0.88 0.36 10.56
CA GLU A 126 -0.73 -0.22 11.91
C GLU A 126 -1.13 0.77 13.02
N PHE A 127 -0.88 2.07 12.83
CA PHE A 127 -1.26 3.12 13.79
C PHE A 127 -2.54 3.86 13.41
N SER A 128 -3.35 3.31 12.50
CA SER A 128 -4.62 3.94 12.15
C SER A 128 -5.61 3.89 13.32
N THR A 129 -6.16 5.05 13.68
CA THR A 129 -7.22 5.15 14.71
C THR A 129 -8.61 4.88 14.16
N ASN A 130 -8.77 4.93 12.82
CA ASN A 130 -10.05 4.80 12.13
C ASN A 130 -9.96 3.71 11.05
N LEU A 131 -10.98 2.84 10.98
CA LEU A 131 -11.07 1.79 9.96
C LEU A 131 -10.99 2.34 8.53
N ARG A 132 -11.58 3.52 8.28
CA ARG A 132 -11.48 4.20 6.99
C ARG A 132 -10.02 4.51 6.60
N ASN A 133 -9.22 4.96 7.57
CA ASN A 133 -7.81 5.29 7.33
C ASN A 133 -7.00 4.00 7.13
N ALA A 134 -7.30 2.95 7.89
CA ALA A 134 -6.71 1.63 7.68
C ALA A 134 -6.94 1.14 6.24
N ILE A 135 -8.20 1.14 5.79
CA ILE A 135 -8.55 0.71 4.43
C ILE A 135 -7.85 1.56 3.38
N ASN A 136 -7.83 2.89 3.53
CA ASN A 136 -7.18 3.78 2.58
C ASN A 136 -5.64 3.60 2.52
N SER A 137 -5.01 3.16 3.60
CA SER A 137 -3.57 2.91 3.67
C SER A 137 -3.16 1.53 3.17
N TRP A 138 -4.13 0.61 3.03
CA TRP A 138 -3.93 -0.78 2.61
C TRP A 138 -4.40 -0.98 1.17
N ASN A 139 -3.50 -1.49 0.32
CA ASN A 139 -3.79 -1.76 -1.10
C ASN A 139 -4.40 -0.56 -1.85
N LYS A 140 -3.68 0.58 -1.80
CA LYS A 140 -4.05 1.85 -2.42
C LYS A 140 -4.37 1.70 -3.91
N GLY A 141 -3.61 0.89 -4.64
CA GLY A 141 -3.84 0.61 -6.06
C GLY A 141 -5.21 -0.01 -6.34
N THR A 142 -5.60 -1.06 -5.60
CA THR A 142 -6.94 -1.65 -5.74
C THR A 142 -8.03 -0.67 -5.33
N ASN A 143 -7.85 0.11 -4.26
CA ASN A 143 -8.82 1.12 -3.85
C ASN A 143 -9.05 2.18 -4.93
N ALA A 144 -7.98 2.67 -5.56
CA ALA A 144 -8.07 3.60 -6.69
C ALA A 144 -8.78 2.95 -7.89
N TRP A 145 -8.43 1.71 -8.22
CA TRP A 145 -9.08 0.95 -9.30
C TRP A 145 -10.57 0.75 -9.06
N LEU A 146 -10.95 0.28 -7.87
CA LEU A 146 -12.35 0.10 -7.45
C LEU A 146 -13.13 1.42 -7.49
N ARG A 147 -12.50 2.53 -7.09
CA ARG A 147 -13.11 3.85 -7.19
C ARG A 147 -13.40 4.22 -8.65
N MET A 148 -12.46 4.01 -9.56
CA MET A 148 -12.61 4.34 -10.98
C MET A 148 -13.58 3.41 -11.72
N VAL A 149 -13.63 2.13 -11.34
CA VAL A 149 -14.40 1.10 -12.04
C VAL A 149 -15.81 0.95 -11.48
N ALA A 150 -16.00 0.99 -10.17
CA ALA A 150 -17.31 0.83 -9.55
C ALA A 150 -17.88 2.17 -9.06
N TYR A 151 -17.17 2.85 -8.15
CA TYR A 151 -17.74 3.99 -7.43
C TYR A 151 -18.13 5.16 -8.35
N GLU A 152 -17.23 5.58 -9.24
CA GLU A 152 -17.48 6.72 -10.15
C GLU A 152 -18.43 6.37 -11.30
N ARG A 153 -18.66 5.07 -11.56
CA ARG A 153 -19.54 4.62 -12.66
C ARG A 153 -21.00 4.49 -12.25
N VAL A 154 -21.28 4.47 -10.95
CA VAL A 154 -22.63 4.26 -10.42
C VAL A 154 -23.19 5.57 -9.85
N LYS A 155 -24.36 6.00 -10.35
CA LYS A 155 -25.02 7.25 -9.93
C LYS A 155 -25.69 7.18 -8.55
N ARG A 156 -26.03 5.99 -8.06
CA ARG A 156 -26.74 5.79 -6.78
C ARG A 156 -26.21 4.56 -6.04
N ASN A 157 -25.98 4.67 -4.73
CA ASN A 157 -25.44 3.59 -3.88
C ASN A 157 -24.03 3.10 -4.27
N GLY A 158 -23.17 3.96 -4.80
CA GLY A 158 -21.83 3.58 -5.27
C GLY A 158 -20.98 2.86 -4.22
N VAL A 159 -21.15 3.15 -2.94
CA VAL A 159 -20.45 2.46 -1.84
C VAL A 159 -20.77 0.96 -1.80
N ILE A 160 -22.05 0.59 -1.88
CA ILE A 160 -22.50 -0.80 -1.77
C ILE A 160 -21.94 -1.64 -2.92
N TYR A 161 -22.04 -1.12 -4.15
CA TYR A 161 -21.53 -1.83 -5.32
C TYR A 161 -20.01 -1.97 -5.33
N THR A 162 -19.29 -0.97 -4.83
CA THR A 162 -17.83 -1.06 -4.70
C THR A 162 -17.41 -2.17 -3.74
N TYR A 163 -18.09 -2.29 -2.58
CA TYR A 163 -17.80 -3.37 -1.62
C TYR A 163 -18.34 -4.74 -2.07
N ALA A 164 -19.39 -4.79 -2.87
CA ALA A 164 -19.88 -6.05 -3.45
C ALA A 164 -18.92 -6.64 -4.50
N LEU A 165 -18.09 -5.79 -5.12
CA LEU A 165 -17.11 -6.20 -6.13
C LEU A 165 -15.74 -6.58 -5.54
N SER A 166 -15.42 -6.08 -4.33
CA SER A 166 -14.12 -6.30 -3.66
C SER A 166 -14.06 -7.62 -2.91
#